data_AF-I3TIX2-F1
#
_entry.id   AF-I3TIX2-F1
#
_cell.length_a   1.000
_cell.length_b   1.000
_cell.length_c   1.000
_cell.angle_alpha   90.00
_cell.angle_beta   90.00
_cell.angle_gamma   90.00
#
_symmetry.space_group_name_H-M   'P 1'
#
loop_
_entity.id
_entity.type
_entity.pdbx_description
1 polymer ?
#
loop_
_entity_poly.entity_id
_entity_poly.type
_entity_poly.pdbx_seq_one_letter_code
_entity_poly.pdbx_strand_id
1 'polypeptide(L)' 'MAVLKVRLPDAAEDWVREQLGRGRFGDVDSYIADLIARDRDTERSRDALVAALIEGEESGTSDQSLGDILHEIRGS' A
#
# COMPACT_ATOMS: atom_id res chain seq x y z
N MET A 1 -7.20 18.10 15.60
CA MET A 1 -6.70 16.72 15.61
C MET A 1 -7.70 15.83 16.32
N ALA A 2 -7.92 14.62 15.84
CA ALA A 2 -8.71 13.61 16.55
C ALA A 2 -7.83 12.92 17.60
N VAL A 3 -8.42 12.53 18.73
CA VAL A 3 -7.72 11.76 19.78
C VAL A 3 -8.26 10.35 19.78
N LEU A 4 -7.38 9.37 19.54
CA LEU A 4 -7.70 7.94 19.59
C LEU A 4 -7.05 7.35 20.85
N LYS A 5 -7.84 6.66 21.68
CA LYS A 5 -7.33 5.91 22.82
C LYS A 5 -7.32 4.42 22.48
N VAL A 6 -6.14 3.82 22.47
CA VAL A 6 -5.94 2.40 22.21
C VAL A 6 -5.27 1.74 23.42
N ARG A 7 -5.64 0.49 23.71
CA ARG A 7 -4.88 -0.36 24.63
C ARG A 7 -4.08 -1.34 23.79
N LEU A 8 -2.80 -1.43 24.08
CA LEU A 8 -1.86 -2.32 23.39
C LEU A 8 -1.33 -3.35 24.39
N PRO A 9 -1.01 -4.58 23.94
CA PRO A 9 -0.24 -5.50 24.75
C PRO A 9 1.16 -4.92 25.06
N ASP A 10 1.75 -5.31 26.19
CA ASP A 10 3.06 -4.82 26.64
C ASP A 10 4.14 -4.97 25.55
N ALA A 11 4.14 -6.09 24.83
CA ALA A 11 5.09 -6.33 23.73
C ALA A 11 4.97 -5.30 22.58
N ALA A 12 3.76 -4.81 22.30
CA ALA A 12 3.55 -3.79 21.29
C ALA A 12 3.99 -2.41 21.79
N GLU A 13 3.84 -2.13 23.08
CA GLU A 13 4.38 -0.91 23.70
C GLU A 13 5.91 -0.89 23.64
N ASP A 14 6.58 -1.99 23.97
CA ASP A 14 8.04 -2.10 23.90
C ASP A 14 8.54 -1.89 22.46
N TRP A 15 7.86 -2.48 21.49
CA TRP A 15 8.17 -2.27 20.08
C TRP A 15 8.07 -0.81 19.66
N VAL A 16 6.99 -0.11 20.07
CA VAL A 16 6.81 1.32 19.80
C VAL A 16 7.95 2.13 20.41
N ARG A 17 8.33 1.84 21.67
CA ARG A 17 9.44 2.52 22.36
C ARG A 17 10.77 2.30 21.64
N GLU A 18 11.02 1.11 21.11
CA GLU A 18 12.21 0.84 20.31
C GLU A 18 12.26 1.72 19.05
N GLN A 19 11.13 1.90 18.35
CA GLN A 19 11.07 2.77 17.17
C GLN A 19 11.36 4.24 17.50
N LEU A 20 10.94 4.71 18.68
CA LEU A 20 11.30 6.04 19.18
C LEU A 20 12.81 6.15 19.45
N GLY A 21 13.40 5.13 20.07
CA GLY A 21 14.84 5.08 20.37
C GLY A 21 15.74 5.13 19.13
N ARG A 22 15.22 4.73 17.96
CA ARG A 22 15.91 4.82 16.66
C ARG A 22 15.96 6.25 16.09
N GLY A 23 15.33 7.23 16.75
CA GLY A 23 15.45 8.66 16.42
C GLY A 23 14.62 9.14 15.23
N ARG A 24 13.82 8.27 14.60
CA ARG A 24 12.94 8.66 13.48
C ARG A 24 11.66 9.37 13.93
N PHE A 25 11.22 9.13 15.15
CA PHE A 25 9.95 9.64 15.69
C PHE A 25 10.20 10.28 17.06
N GLY A 26 9.61 11.45 17.31
CA GLY A 26 9.74 12.17 18.58
C GLY A 26 8.75 11.72 19.65
N ASP A 27 7.63 11.11 19.25
CA ASP A 27 6.57 10.63 20.12
C ASP A 27 5.80 9.46 19.50
N VAL A 28 5.02 8.78 20.35
CA VAL A 28 4.18 7.64 19.98
C VAL A 28 3.14 8.02 18.93
N ASP A 29 2.52 9.18 19.07
CA ASP A 29 1.41 9.62 18.21
C ASP A 29 1.87 9.76 16.75
N SER A 30 3.07 10.31 16.54
CA SER A 30 3.73 10.45 15.25
C SER A 30 4.06 9.10 14.64
N TYR A 31 4.52 8.14 15.45
CA TYR A 31 4.77 6.77 14.99
C TYR A 31 3.48 6.07 14.55
N ILE A 32 2.42 6.17 15.35
CA ILE A 32 1.12 5.56 15.05
C ILE A 32 0.48 6.20 13.81
N ALA A 33 0.57 7.53 13.67
CA ALA A 33 0.07 8.22 12.47
C ALA A 33 0.80 7.77 11.20
N ASP A 34 2.13 7.62 11.26
CA ASP A 34 2.92 7.10 10.16
C ASP A 34 2.59 5.62 9.86
N LEU A 35 2.35 4.80 10.89
CA LEU A 35 1.94 3.41 10.72
C LEU A 35 0.59 3.31 9.98
N ILE A 36 -0.39 4.13 10.36
CA ILE A 36 -1.69 4.20 9.70
C ILE A 36 -1.54 4.68 8.25
N ALA A 37 -0.66 5.65 7.97
CA ALA A 37 -0.42 6.11 6.62
C ALA A 37 0.10 4.97 5.72
N ARG A 38 1.08 4.19 6.21
CA ARG A 38 1.63 3.04 5.48
C ARG A 38 0.59 1.93 5.27
N ASP A 39 -0.26 1.69 6.26
CA ASP A 39 -1.35 0.71 6.17
C ASP A 39 -2.32 1.10 5.04
N ARG A 40 -2.75 2.36 5.02
CA ARG A 40 -3.63 2.89 3.96
C ARG A 40 -2.98 2.89 2.58
N ASP A 41 -1.68 3.16 2.49
CA ASP A 41 -0.97 3.11 1.22
C ASP A 41 -0.85 1.68 0.70
N THR A 42 -0.67 0.71 1.59
CA THR A 42 -0.66 -0.72 1.24
C THR A 42 -2.05 -1.16 0.74
N GLU A 43 -3.11 -0.77 1.45
CA GLU A 43 -4.50 -1.04 1.05
C GLU A 43 -4.82 -0.41 -0.32
N ARG A 44 -4.48 0.87 -0.52
CA ARG A 44 -4.67 1.54 -1.82
C ARG A 44 -3.93 0.84 -2.95
N SER A 45 -2.69 0.41 -2.71
CA SER A 45 -1.89 -0.29 -3.72
C SER A 45 -2.52 -1.64 -4.10
N ARG A 46 -3.03 -2.37 -3.10
CA ARG A 46 -3.76 -3.62 -3.31
C ARG A 46 -5.04 -3.39 -4.10
N ASP A 47 -5.83 -2.39 -3.74
CA ASP A 47 -7.11 -2.13 -4.39
C ASP A 47 -6.92 -1.68 -5.84
N ALA A 48 -5.88 -0.88 -6.12
CA ALA A 48 -5.51 -0.52 -7.49
C ALA A 48 -5.13 -1.75 -8.33
N LEU A 49 -4.37 -2.69 -7.76
CA LEU A 49 -4.02 -3.94 -8.43
C LEU A 49 -5.27 -4.79 -8.71
N VAL A 50 -6.14 -4.95 -7.72
CA VAL A 50 -7.38 -5.72 -7.87
C VAL A 50 -8.29 -5.10 -8.93
N ALA A 51 -8.42 -3.76 -8.95
CA ALA A 51 -9.19 -3.07 -9.98
C ALA A 51 -8.64 -3.31 -11.38
N ALA A 52 -7.32 -3.25 -11.56
CA ALA A 52 -6.67 -3.53 -12.86
C ALA A 52 -6.85 -4.99 -13.30
N LEU A 53 -6.86 -5.95 -12.35
CA LEU A 53 -7.15 -7.35 -12.65
C LEU A 53 -8.59 -7.54 -13.10
N ILE A 54 -9.56 -6.93 -12.41
CA ILE A 54 -10.98 -6.99 -12.79
C ILE A 54 -11.17 -6.38 -14.18
N GLU A 55 -10.58 -5.21 -14.45
CA GLU A 55 -10.63 -4.58 -15.77
C GLU A 55 -10.07 -5.52 -16.85
N GLY A 56 -8.94 -6.18 -16.57
CA GLY A 56 -8.35 -7.18 -17.47
C GLY A 56 -9.26 -8.40 -17.69
N GLU A 57 -9.88 -8.93 -16.64
CA GLU A 57 -10.81 -10.06 -16.74
C GLU A 57 -12.08 -9.69 -17.53
N GLU A 58 -12.60 -8.47 -17.35
CA GLU A 58 -13.77 -7.95 -18.07
C GLU A 58 -13.46 -7.54 -19.51
N SER A 59 -12.19 -7.26 -19.83
CA SER A 59 -11.75 -6.89 -21.20
C SER A 59 -11.85 -8.04 -22.21
N GLY A 60 -12.05 -9.28 -21.74
CA GLY A 60 -12.13 -10.46 -22.58
C GLY A 60 -10.74 -10.99 -23.00
N THR A 61 -10.73 -12.04 -23.82
CA THR A 61 -9.48 -12.64 -24.32
C THR A 61 -9.05 -11.94 -25.60
N SER A 62 -7.79 -11.50 -25.66
CA SER A 62 -7.20 -10.97 -26.89
C SER A 62 -6.64 -12.10 -27.76
N ASP A 63 -6.96 -12.07 -29.04
CA ASP A 63 -6.36 -12.95 -30.06
C ASP A 63 -5.04 -12.40 -30.63
N GLN A 64 -4.62 -11.19 -30.20
CA GLN A 64 -3.38 -10.58 -30.69
C GLN A 64 -2.16 -11.36 -30.20
N SER A 65 -1.26 -11.68 -31.11
CA SER A 65 0.05 -12.19 -30.72
C SER A 65 0.94 -11.06 -30.22
N LEU A 66 1.99 -11.40 -29.47
CA LEU A 66 3.01 -10.43 -29.05
C LEU A 66 3.61 -9.68 -30.26
N GLY A 67 3.72 -10.33 -31.42
CA GLY A 67 4.22 -9.72 -32.65
C GLY A 67 3.28 -8.65 -33.19
N ASP A 68 1.97 -8.88 -33.14
CA ASP A 68 0.95 -7.93 -33.58
C ASP A 68 0.96 -6.68 -32.70
N ILE A 69 0.99 -6.88 -31.37
CA ILE A 69 1.06 -5.79 -30.38
C ILE A 69 2.33 -4.94 -30.61
N LEU A 70 3.47 -5.59 -30.82
CA LEU A 70 4.74 -4.90 -31.00
C LEU A 70 4.81 -4.14 -32.34
N HIS A 71 4.21 -4.69 -33.39
CA HIS A 71 4.09 -4.03 -34.68
C HIS A 71 3.19 -2.79 -34.59
N GLU A 72 2.06 -2.89 -33.87
CA GLU A 72 1.14 -1.78 -33.63
C GLU A 72 1.81 -0.61 -32.89
N ILE A 73 2.53 -0.90 -31.81
CA ILE A 73 3.22 0.14 -31.00
C ILE A 73 4.37 0.81 -31.75
N ARG A 74 5.12 0.06 -32.57
CA ARG A 74 6.32 0.57 -33.28
C ARG A 74 6.03 1.09 -34.69
N GLY A 75 4.85 0.80 -35.22
CA GLY A 75 4.41 1.18 -36.57
C GLY A 75 3.68 2.52 -36.64
N SER A 76 3.47 3.20 -35.51
CA SER A 76 2.97 4.59 -35.43
C SER A 76 4.09 5.62 -35.35
#